data_AF-A0A841MRD4-F1
#
_entry.id   AF-A0A841MRD4-F1
#
_cell.length_a   1.000
_cell.length_b   1.000
_cell.length_c   1.000
_cell.angle_alpha   90.00
_cell.angle_beta   90.00
_cell.angle_gamma   90.00
#
_symmetry.space_group_name_H-M   'P 1'
#
loop_
_entity.id
_entity.type
_entity.pdbx_description
1 polymer ?
#
loop_
_entity_poly.entity_id
_entity_poly.type
_entity_poly.pdbx_seq_one_letter_code
_entity_poly.pdbx_strand_id
1 'polypeptide(L)'
;MSLTSFAKNDDTRTFMVIFKQKELKSLNTNIKNIENQFSSTFKTKSYTGNSDLTLVIEVPTQNIDKCILGDFLVEVGNDKEIKLQDIAFRVFDITEGKEELESFISEYEELQQQKKNNKTAKLHPIP
;
A
#
# COMPACT_ATOMS: atom_id res chain seq x y z
N MET A 1 -11.37 25.39 -29.49
CA MET A 1 -11.97 24.35 -28.64
C MET A 1 -10.87 23.79 -27.78
N SER A 2 -10.91 24.06 -26.47
CA SER A 2 -9.87 23.64 -25.53
C SER A 2 -10.13 22.19 -25.11
N LEU A 3 -9.22 21.29 -25.44
CA LEU A 3 -9.21 19.93 -24.91
C LEU A 3 -8.63 19.99 -23.50
N THR A 4 -9.44 20.36 -22.52
CA THR A 4 -9.13 20.07 -21.12
C THR A 4 -9.25 18.56 -20.95
N SER A 5 -8.13 17.87 -21.19
CA SER A 5 -7.92 16.52 -20.72
C SER A 5 -8.07 16.54 -19.20
N PHE A 6 -9.22 16.11 -18.70
CA PHE A 6 -9.33 15.66 -17.33
C PHE A 6 -8.48 14.39 -17.26
N ALA A 7 -7.18 14.55 -16.98
CA ALA A 7 -6.38 13.45 -16.49
C ALA A 7 -7.07 12.98 -15.21
N LYS A 8 -7.78 11.85 -15.30
CA LYS A 8 -8.10 11.02 -14.15
C LYS A 8 -6.81 10.97 -13.33
N ASN A 9 -6.88 11.31 -12.05
CA ASN A 9 -5.75 11.22 -11.13
C ASN A 9 -4.97 9.95 -11.47
N ASP A 10 -3.66 10.08 -11.75
CA ASP A 10 -2.80 8.90 -11.85
C ASP A 10 -2.89 8.23 -10.49
N ASP A 11 -3.78 7.25 -10.36
CA ASP A 11 -4.00 6.57 -9.09
C ASP A 11 -2.62 6.01 -8.69
N THR A 12 -2.17 6.31 -7.49
CA THR A 12 -0.85 5.87 -7.03
C THR A 12 -1.07 4.83 -5.96
N ARG A 13 -0.45 3.66 -6.14
CA ARG A 13 -0.43 2.62 -5.10
C ARG A 13 0.73 2.85 -4.18
N THR A 14 0.45 2.85 -2.89
CA THR A 14 1.45 3.03 -1.85
C THR A 14 1.70 1.69 -1.17
N PHE A 15 2.93 1.19 -1.31
CA PHE A 15 3.37 -0.01 -0.63
C PHE A 15 4.26 0.32 0.56
N MET A 16 4.11 -0.44 1.62
CA MET A 16 4.95 -0.37 2.81
C MET A 16 5.65 -1.70 3.03
N VAL A 17 6.97 -1.67 3.01
CA VAL A 17 7.84 -2.83 3.17
C VAL A 17 8.56 -2.70 4.50
N ILE A 18 8.34 -3.66 5.40
CA ILE A 18 8.98 -3.70 6.72
C ILE A 18 10.10 -4.72 6.68
N PHE A 19 11.27 -4.35 7.19
CA PHE A 19 12.46 -5.19 7.25
C PHE A 19 12.88 -5.46 8.70
N LYS A 20 13.59 -6.57 8.91
CA LYS A 20 14.33 -6.79 10.15
C LYS A 20 15.77 -6.36 9.98
N GLN A 21 16.22 -5.45 10.84
CA GLN A 21 17.58 -4.94 10.83
C GLN A 21 18.66 -6.04 10.91
N LYS A 22 18.40 -7.13 11.63
CA LYS A 22 19.33 -8.27 11.77
C LYS A 22 19.51 -9.03 10.46
N GLU A 23 18.42 -9.24 9.71
CA GLU A 23 18.44 -9.97 8.43
C GLU A 23 19.20 -9.16 7.37
N LEU A 24 18.94 -7.86 7.25
CA LEU A 24 19.69 -7.00 6.32
C LEU A 24 21.20 -6.99 6.61
N LYS A 25 21.58 -6.93 7.89
CA LYS A 25 22.99 -7.00 8.30
C LYS A 25 23.64 -8.33 7.91
N SER A 26 22.92 -9.45 8.04
CA SER A 26 23.43 -10.77 7.65
C SER A 26 23.65 -10.92 6.14
N LEU A 27 22.93 -10.12 5.34
CA LEU A 27 23.03 -10.06 3.89
C LEU A 27 23.97 -8.94 3.40
N ASN A 28 24.76 -8.33 4.30
CA ASN A 28 25.67 -7.22 4.01
C ASN A 28 24.98 -6.07 3.24
N THR A 29 23.72 -5.78 3.55
CA THR A 29 22.94 -4.70 2.94
C THR A 29 22.30 -3.79 4.00
N ASN A 30 21.69 -2.70 3.56
CA ASN A 30 20.97 -1.76 4.41
C ASN A 30 19.78 -1.16 3.67
N ILE A 31 18.84 -0.54 4.40
CA ILE A 31 17.62 0.00 3.80
C ILE A 31 17.88 1.07 2.73
N LYS A 32 18.92 1.89 2.88
CA LYS A 32 19.24 2.93 1.88
C LYS A 32 19.74 2.32 0.58
N ASN A 33 20.53 1.25 0.66
CA ASN A 33 20.97 0.52 -0.54
C ASN A 33 19.77 -0.07 -1.30
N ILE A 34 18.80 -0.63 -0.56
CA ILE A 34 17.56 -1.17 -1.15
C ILE A 34 16.74 -0.01 -1.73
N GLU A 35 16.50 1.05 -0.97
CA GLU A 35 15.76 2.25 -1.39
C GLU A 35 16.29 2.79 -2.71
N ASN A 36 17.61 2.98 -2.82
CA ASN A 36 18.27 3.50 -4.03
C ASN A 36 17.96 2.70 -5.30
N GLN A 37 17.75 1.38 -5.19
CA GLN A 37 17.43 0.52 -6.34
C GLN A 37 16.01 0.78 -6.88
N PHE A 38 15.11 1.29 -6.04
CA PHE A 38 13.76 1.68 -6.43
C PHE A 38 13.63 3.19 -6.72
N SER A 39 14.48 4.03 -6.11
CA SER A 39 14.40 5.50 -6.22
C SER A 39 14.57 6.05 -7.63
N SER A 40 15.17 5.29 -8.57
CA SER A 40 15.27 5.70 -9.98
C SER A 40 13.94 5.70 -10.71
N THR A 41 13.00 4.87 -10.27
CA THR A 41 11.75 4.58 -10.98
C THR A 41 10.53 4.98 -10.17
N PHE A 42 10.60 4.88 -8.85
CA PHE A 42 9.49 5.12 -7.94
C PHE A 42 9.84 6.17 -6.90
N LYS A 43 8.80 6.86 -6.41
CA LYS A 43 8.95 7.74 -5.26
C LYS A 43 9.06 6.89 -4.01
N THR A 44 10.17 7.05 -3.30
CA THR A 44 10.53 6.19 -2.17
C THR A 44 10.85 7.02 -0.93
N LYS A 45 10.62 6.42 0.24
CA LYS A 45 10.99 7.02 1.52
C LYS A 45 11.27 5.95 2.57
N SER A 46 12.48 5.95 3.10
CA SER A 46 12.85 5.11 4.25
C SER A 46 12.56 5.78 5.60
N TYR A 47 12.14 4.97 6.56
CA TYR A 47 11.92 5.34 7.95
C TYR A 47 12.78 4.45 8.86
N THR A 48 13.53 5.09 9.75
CA THR A 48 14.49 4.43 10.66
C THR A 48 14.48 5.12 12.02
N GLY A 49 15.02 4.47 13.05
CA GLY A 49 15.15 5.04 14.40
C GLY A 49 14.25 4.34 15.41
N ASN A 50 13.23 5.05 15.91
CA ASN A 50 12.28 4.52 16.92
C ASN A 50 11.18 3.62 16.33
N SER A 51 11.08 3.57 14.99
CA SER A 51 10.16 2.70 14.27
C SER A 51 10.88 1.46 13.75
N ASP A 52 10.12 0.42 13.40
CA ASP A 52 10.63 -0.67 12.57
C ASP A 52 11.21 -0.12 11.26
N LEU A 53 12.22 -0.82 10.74
CA LEU A 53 12.93 -0.43 9.54
C LEU A 53 11.99 -0.56 8.34
N THR A 54 11.57 0.56 7.76
CA THR A 54 10.44 0.58 6.83
C THR A 54 10.76 1.37 5.57
N LEU A 55 10.47 0.82 4.41
CA LEU A 55 10.53 1.49 3.11
C LEU A 55 9.11 1.69 2.58
N VAL A 56 8.77 2.92 2.25
CA VAL A 56 7.53 3.25 1.55
C VAL A 56 7.84 3.48 0.08
N ILE A 57 7.07 2.86 -0.80
CA ILE A 57 7.23 2.92 -2.25
C ILE A 57 5.90 3.34 -2.86
N GLU A 58 5.88 4.49 -3.52
CA GLU A 58 4.74 4.98 -4.30
C GLU A 58 4.96 4.61 -5.77
N VAL A 59 4.05 3.78 -6.28
CA VAL A 59 4.10 3.21 -7.63
C VAL A 59 2.91 3.75 -8.43
N PRO A 60 3.12 4.29 -9.65
CA PRO A 60 2.00 4.63 -10.53
C PRO A 60 1.18 3.36 -10.82
N THR A 61 -0.16 3.44 -10.84
CA THR A 61 -1.11 2.29 -10.98
C THR A 61 -1.06 1.53 -12.32
N GLN A 62 0.12 1.24 -12.82
CA GLN A 62 0.35 0.30 -13.90
C GLN A 62 0.68 -1.07 -13.30
N ASN A 63 -0.33 -1.95 -13.19
CA ASN A 63 -0.19 -3.41 -13.02
C ASN A 63 0.78 -3.93 -11.93
N ILE A 64 1.22 -3.11 -10.98
CA ILE A 64 2.08 -3.55 -9.87
C ILE A 64 1.20 -3.71 -8.65
N ASP A 65 1.00 -4.96 -8.25
CA ASP A 65 0.39 -5.33 -6.98
C ASP A 65 1.47 -5.74 -5.97
N LYS A 66 1.03 -6.08 -4.76
CA LYS A 66 1.92 -6.52 -3.68
C LYS A 66 2.74 -7.76 -4.06
N CYS A 67 2.19 -8.70 -4.83
CA CYS A 67 2.87 -9.93 -5.22
C CYS A 67 3.99 -9.61 -6.20
N ILE A 68 3.67 -8.81 -7.21
CA ILE A 68 4.61 -8.35 -8.23
C ILE A 68 5.74 -7.57 -7.55
N LEU A 69 5.43 -6.61 -6.68
CA LEU A 69 6.45 -5.86 -5.93
C LEU A 69 7.32 -6.79 -5.06
N GLY A 70 6.71 -7.79 -4.43
CA GLY A 70 7.42 -8.78 -3.62
C GLY A 70 8.41 -9.63 -4.41
N ASP A 71 8.12 -9.89 -5.69
CA ASP A 71 8.99 -10.65 -6.60
C ASP A 71 10.14 -9.82 -7.21
N PHE A 72 10.20 -8.50 -6.97
CA PHE A 72 11.30 -7.68 -7.47
C PHE A 72 12.62 -8.15 -6.88
N LEU A 73 13.61 -8.34 -7.75
CA LEU A 73 14.97 -8.68 -7.33
C LEU A 73 15.66 -7.44 -6.80
N VAL A 74 16.27 -7.59 -5.63
CA VAL A 74 17.10 -6.57 -5.00
C VAL A 74 18.51 -7.10 -4.82
N GLU A 75 19.46 -6.27 -5.19
CA GLU A 75 20.88 -6.54 -4.99
C GLU A 75 21.23 -6.38 -3.50
N VAL A 76 21.83 -7.43 -2.95
CA VAL A 76 22.41 -7.47 -1.61
C VAL A 76 23.90 -7.78 -1.71
N GLY A 77 24.64 -7.69 -0.60
CA GLY A 77 26.09 -7.76 -0.66
C GLY A 77 26.63 -9.06 -1.29
N ASN A 78 27.79 -8.94 -1.94
CA ASN A 78 28.46 -9.99 -2.73
C ASN A 78 27.75 -10.35 -4.05
N ASP A 79 27.24 -9.34 -4.76
CA ASP A 79 26.59 -9.49 -6.09
C ASP A 79 25.46 -10.53 -6.09
N LYS A 80 24.74 -10.64 -4.96
CA LYS A 80 23.61 -11.56 -4.82
C LYS A 80 22.32 -10.81 -5.07
N GLU A 81 21.43 -11.42 -5.84
CA GLU A 81 20.07 -10.94 -6.02
C GLU A 81 19.10 -11.83 -5.23
N ILE A 82 18.21 -11.21 -4.48
CA ILE A 82 17.18 -11.90 -3.70
C ILE A 82 15.84 -11.18 -3.93
N LYS A 83 14.72 -11.90 -3.88
CA LYS A 83 13.40 -11.26 -3.98
C LYS A 83 13.16 -10.35 -2.78
N LEU A 84 12.50 -9.22 -3.01
CA LEU A 84 12.16 -8.25 -1.96
C LEU A 84 11.39 -8.92 -0.81
N GLN A 85 10.45 -9.80 -1.12
CA GLN A 85 9.65 -10.52 -0.13
C GLN A 85 10.45 -11.51 0.73
N ASP A 86 11.59 -12.01 0.25
CA ASP A 86 12.43 -12.97 1.00
C ASP A 86 13.30 -12.27 2.05
N ILE A 87 13.54 -10.97 1.88
CA ILE A 87 14.28 -10.15 2.85
C ILE A 87 13.38 -9.20 3.65
N ALA A 88 12.14 -9.01 3.21
CA ALA A 88 11.13 -8.24 3.91
C ALA A 88 10.45 -9.12 4.97
N PHE A 89 10.25 -8.58 6.16
CA PHE A 89 9.38 -9.20 7.15
C PHE A 89 7.92 -9.21 6.68
N ARG A 90 7.47 -8.08 6.11
CA ARG A 90 6.12 -7.92 5.55
C ARG A 90 6.09 -6.86 4.44
N VAL A 91 5.20 -7.09 3.48
CA VAL A 91 4.80 -6.10 2.46
C VAL A 91 3.30 -5.83 2.62
N PHE A 92 2.92 -4.56 2.65
CA PHE A 92 1.54 -4.10 2.75
C PHE A 92 1.20 -3.20 1.55
N ASP A 93 0.04 -3.43 0.93
CA ASP A 93 -0.60 -2.45 0.06
C ASP A 93 -1.45 -1.54 0.96
N ILE A 94 -0.98 -0.31 1.18
CA ILE A 94 -1.69 0.68 2.02
C ILE A 94 -2.92 1.20 1.27
N THR A 95 -2.86 1.26 -0.06
CA THR A 95 -3.97 1.74 -0.88
C THR A 95 -5.14 0.77 -0.80
N GLU A 96 -4.89 -0.52 -1.03
CA GLU A 96 -5.90 -1.58 -0.90
C GLU A 96 -6.52 -1.59 0.51
N GLY A 97 -5.70 -1.53 1.57
CA GLY A 97 -6.22 -1.52 2.94
C GLY A 97 -7.09 -0.29 3.28
N LYS A 98 -6.86 0.86 2.63
CA LYS A 98 -7.72 2.04 2.78
C LYS A 98 -9.04 1.86 2.03
N GLU A 99 -8.97 1.38 0.79
CA GLU A 99 -10.15 1.13 -0.04
C GLU A 99 -11.09 0.11 0.63
N GLU A 100 -10.53 -0.98 1.16
CA GLU A 100 -11.30 -1.98 1.92
C GLU A 100 -11.98 -1.37 3.14
N LEU A 101 -11.25 -0.58 3.93
CA LEU A 101 -11.80 0.07 5.12
C LEU A 101 -12.93 1.05 4.78
N GLU A 102 -12.75 1.87 3.74
CA GLU A 102 -13.76 2.82 3.27
C GLU A 102 -15.02 2.10 2.76
N SER A 103 -14.85 0.95 2.08
CA SER A 103 -15.97 0.08 1.69
C SER A 103 -16.74 -0.43 2.91
N PHE A 104 -16.03 -0.97 3.91
CA PHE A 104 -16.66 -1.48 5.14
C PHE A 104 -17.44 -0.40 5.91
N ILE A 105 -16.88 0.82 6.00
CA ILE A 105 -17.55 1.95 6.66
C ILE A 105 -18.83 2.31 5.90
N SER A 106 -18.74 2.39 4.57
CA SER A 106 -19.88 2.75 3.72
C SER A 106 -21.02 1.72 3.81
N GLU A 107 -20.70 0.43 3.70
CA GLU A 107 -21.66 -0.66 3.88
C GLU A 107 -22.33 -0.62 5.27
N TYR A 108 -21.54 -0.34 6.31
CA TYR A 108 -22.06 -0.23 7.66
C TYR A 108 -23.04 0.95 7.79
N GLU A 109 -22.72 2.11 7.24
CA GLU A 109 -23.60 3.28 7.26
C GLU A 109 -24.91 3.03 6.50
N GLU A 110 -24.85 2.39 5.34
CA GLU A 110 -26.04 1.99 4.57
C GLU A 110 -26.95 1.07 5.38
N LEU A 111 -26.38 0.06 6.05
CA LEU A 111 -27.14 -0.84 6.93
C LEU A 111 -27.82 -0.08 8.10
N GLN A 112 -27.17 0.94 8.66
CA GLN A 112 -27.77 1.76 9.72
C GLN A 112 -28.90 2.64 9.19
N GLN A 113 -28.76 3.20 7.99
CA GLN A 113 -29.81 3.99 7.34
C GLN A 113 -31.03 3.13 6.98
N GLN A 114 -30.83 1.93 6.43
CA GLN A 114 -31.91 0.99 6.16
C GLN A 114 -32.67 0.58 7.44
N LYS A 115 -31.96 0.37 8.55
CA LYS A 115 -32.60 0.10 9.87
C LYS A 115 -33.43 1.27 10.38
N LYS A 116 -32.99 2.52 10.16
CA LYS A 116 -33.77 3.71 10.52
C LYS A 116 -35.02 3.85 9.64
N ASN A 117 -34.88 3.73 8.32
CA ASN A 117 -36.01 3.82 7.38
C ASN A 117 -37.06 2.73 7.62
N ASN A 118 -36.65 1.50 7.96
CA ASN A 118 -37.57 0.42 8.30
C ASN A 118 -38.31 0.62 9.63
N LYS A 119 -37.75 1.40 10.58
CA LYS A 119 -38.46 1.80 11.81
C LYS A 119 -39.48 2.90 11.53
N THR A 120 -39.13 3.88 10.71
CA THR A 120 -40.04 4.98 10.34
C THR A 120 -41.21 4.49 9.48
N ALA A 121 -40.99 3.51 8.60
CA ALA A 121 -42.05 2.89 7.78
C ALA A 121 -43.07 2.08 8.62
N LYS A 122 -42.68 1.57 9.81
CA LYS A 122 -43.59 0.88 10.73
C LYS A 122 -44.38 1.81 11.66
N LEU A 123 -44.02 3.09 11.72
CA LEU A 123 -44.62 4.10 12.62
C LEU A 123 -45.73 4.92 11.96
N HIS A 124 -46.06 4.69 10.68
CA HIS A 124 -47.29 5.18 10.05
C HIS A 124 -48.28 4.00 9.88
N PRO A 125 -49.20 3.77 10.84
CA PRO A 125 -50.46 3.13 10.50
C PRO A 125 -51.24 4.09 9.61
N ILE A 126 -51.62 3.63 8.42
CA ILE A 126 -52.62 4.28 7.56
C ILE A 126 -53.94 4.35 8.38
N PRO A 127 -54.69 5.49 8.31
CA PRO A 127 -55.80 5.83 9.21
C PRO A 127 -56.93 4.79 9.29
#